data_AF-A0A1M5RCM3-F1
#
_entry.id   AF-A0A1M5RCM3-F1
#
_cell.length_a   1.000
_cell.length_b   1.000
_cell.length_c   1.000
_cell.angle_alpha   90.00
_cell.angle_beta   90.00
_cell.angle_gamma   90.00
#
_symmetry.space_group_name_H-M   'P 1'
#
loop_
_entity.id
_entity.type
_entity.pdbx_description
1 polymer ?
#
loop_
_entity_poly.entity_id
_entity_poly.type
_entity_poly.pdbx_seq_one_letter_code
_entity_poly.pdbx_strand_id
1 'polypeptide(L)'
;MTTTQELTGKVRELIGQMSPLGETEASSQQRLIEDLGYDSVSFLELALAIESEFDIFAVDEEQAANLVTVGDIETLVVTLSDAG
;
A
#
# COMPACT_ATOMS: atom_id res chain seq x y z
N MET A 1 7.17 2.36 19.64
CA MET A 1 6.43 1.22 19.05
C MET A 1 5.26 1.84 18.32
N THR A 2 5.34 1.92 17.00
CA THR A 2 4.22 2.34 16.17
C THR A 2 3.16 1.24 16.24
N THR A 3 1.92 1.58 16.55
CA THR A 3 0.84 0.59 16.70
C THR A 3 0.34 0.18 15.31
N THR A 4 -0.13 -1.06 15.13
CA THR A 4 -0.72 -1.56 13.88
C THR A 4 -1.73 -0.58 13.26
N GLN A 5 -2.58 0.05 14.07
CA GLN A 5 -3.53 1.06 13.60
C GLN A 5 -2.85 2.28 12.96
N GLU A 6 -1.74 2.75 13.54
CA GLU A 6 -0.98 3.88 13.00
C GLU A 6 -0.31 3.52 11.67
N LEU A 7 0.23 2.29 11.55
CA LEU A 7 0.80 1.78 10.29
C LEU A 7 -0.28 1.72 9.20
N THR A 8 -1.41 1.06 9.48
CA THR A 8 -2.50 0.93 8.50
C THR A 8 -3.08 2.29 8.10
N GLY A 9 -3.14 3.25 9.03
CA GLY A 9 -3.58 4.62 8.74
C GLY A 9 -2.64 5.32 7.77
N LYS A 10 -1.33 5.26 8.00
CA LYS A 10 -0.31 5.81 7.09
C LYS A 10 -0.36 5.16 5.71
N VAL A 11 -0.56 3.84 5.65
CA VAL A 11 -0.70 3.12 4.37
C VAL A 11 -1.88 3.64 3.57
N ARG A 12 -3.06 3.80 4.19
CA ARG A 12 -4.24 4.37 3.52
C ARG A 12 -4.01 5.79 3.06
N GLU A 13 -3.37 6.61 3.89
CA GLU A 13 -3.06 8.00 3.55
C GLU A 13 -2.16 8.08 2.32
N LEU A 14 -1.08 7.29 2.29
CA LEU A 14 -0.15 7.25 1.16
C LEU A 14 -0.83 6.77 -0.14
N ILE A 15 -1.60 5.69 -0.06
CA ILE A 15 -2.36 5.16 -1.21
C ILE A 15 -3.41 6.17 -1.70
N GLY A 16 -4.09 6.84 -0.77
CA GLY A 16 -5.07 7.87 -1.11
C GLY A 16 -4.45 9.07 -1.83
N GLN A 17 -3.29 9.53 -1.37
CA GLN A 17 -2.55 10.66 -1.96
C GLN A 17 -1.95 10.33 -3.33
N MET A 18 -1.49 9.10 -3.53
CA MET A 18 -0.87 8.64 -4.78
C MET A 18 -1.89 8.07 -5.80
N SER A 19 -3.18 8.11 -5.50
CA SER A 19 -4.22 7.59 -6.40
C SER A 19 -4.19 8.32 -7.76
N PRO A 20 -4.09 7.59 -8.89
CA PRO A 20 -4.15 8.19 -10.22
C PRO A 20 -5.47 8.91 -10.55
N LEU A 21 -6.54 8.61 -9.81
CA LEU A 21 -7.84 9.29 -9.94
C LEU A 21 -7.90 10.62 -9.17
N GLY A 22 -6.84 10.97 -8.45
CA GLY A 22 -6.74 12.13 -7.58
C GLY A 22 -6.81 11.77 -6.11
N GLU A 23 -6.34 12.69 -5.27
CA GLU A 23 -6.30 12.52 -3.81
C GLU A 23 -7.67 12.14 -3.26
N THR A 24 -7.71 11.04 -2.52
CA THR A 24 -8.94 10.47 -1.97
C THR A 24 -8.69 9.80 -0.62
N GLU A 25 -9.75 9.62 0.16
CA GLU A 25 -9.67 8.86 1.40
C GLU A 25 -9.77 7.36 1.07
N ALA A 26 -8.62 6.68 1.08
CA ALA A 26 -8.57 5.25 0.81
C ALA A 26 -9.09 4.43 2.00
N SER A 27 -9.78 3.34 1.69
CA SER A 27 -10.33 2.37 2.63
C SER A 27 -9.84 0.97 2.29
N SER A 28 -9.71 0.11 3.30
CA SER A 28 -9.20 -1.27 3.13
C SER A 28 -9.95 -2.11 2.09
N GLN A 29 -11.22 -1.79 1.81
CA GLN A 29 -12.08 -2.55 0.90
C GLN A 29 -11.93 -2.11 -0.56
N GLN A 30 -11.30 -0.95 -0.82
CA GLN A 30 -11.11 -0.47 -2.18
C GLN A 30 -10.04 -1.29 -2.90
N ARG A 31 -10.30 -1.54 -4.17
CA ARG A 31 -9.37 -2.19 -5.09
C ARG A 31 -8.49 -1.13 -5.73
N LEU A 32 -7.19 -1.40 -5.76
CA LEU A 32 -6.19 -0.45 -6.23
C LEU A 32 -6.47 -0.06 -7.69
N ILE A 33 -6.72 -1.03 -8.56
CA ILE A 33 -6.94 -0.78 -9.99
C ILE A 33 -8.34 -0.23 -10.24
N GLU A 34 -9.37 -0.94 -9.78
CA GLU A 34 -10.75 -0.64 -10.16
C GLU A 34 -11.32 0.62 -9.48
N ASP A 35 -10.94 0.86 -8.22
CA ASP A 35 -11.56 1.92 -7.40
C ASP A 35 -10.64 3.13 -7.19
N LEU A 36 -9.32 2.95 -7.28
CA LEU A 36 -8.31 4.01 -7.11
C LEU A 36 -7.53 4.33 -8.39
N GLY A 37 -7.73 3.55 -9.47
CA GLY A 37 -7.15 3.79 -10.79
C GLY A 37 -5.66 3.47 -10.92
N TYR A 38 -5.10 2.68 -10.00
CA TYR A 38 -3.73 2.19 -10.14
C TYR A 38 -3.58 1.32 -11.39
N ASP A 39 -2.41 1.40 -11.99
CA ASP A 39 -1.94 0.58 -13.10
C ASP A 39 -0.53 0.06 -12.77
N SER A 40 0.09 -0.67 -13.70
CA SER A 40 1.42 -1.26 -13.43
C SER A 40 2.51 -0.22 -13.15
N VAL A 41 2.39 1.01 -13.68
CA VAL A 41 3.41 2.06 -13.50
C VAL A 41 3.22 2.76 -12.16
N SER A 42 2.02 3.26 -11.90
CA SER A 42 1.66 3.92 -10.63
C SER A 42 1.73 2.96 -9.44
N PHE A 43 1.51 1.67 -9.65
CA PHE A 43 1.71 0.64 -8.62
C PHE A 43 3.19 0.45 -8.27
N LEU A 44 4.10 0.47 -9.25
CA LEU A 44 5.54 0.42 -8.98
C LEU A 44 5.99 1.66 -8.19
N GLU A 45 5.47 2.84 -8.52
CA GLU A 45 5.75 4.07 -7.77
C GLU A 45 5.23 3.99 -6.33
N LEU A 46 4.00 3.47 -6.13
CA LEU A 46 3.44 3.23 -4.81
C LEU A 46 4.29 2.23 -4.01
N ALA A 47 4.73 1.13 -4.62
CA ALA A 47 5.58 0.14 -3.98
C ALA A 47 6.89 0.77 -3.48
N LEU A 48 7.57 1.55 -4.33
CA LEU A 48 8.79 2.27 -3.96
C LEU A 48 8.56 3.28 -2.82
N ALA A 49 7.42 3.97 -2.82
CA ALA A 49 7.06 4.90 -1.75
C ALA A 49 6.83 4.17 -0.41
N ILE A 50 6.17 3.02 -0.43
CA ILE A 50 5.97 2.17 0.75
C ILE A 50 7.32 1.65 1.26
N GLU A 51 8.16 1.12 0.38
CA GLU A 51 9.50 0.64 0.74
C GLU A 51 10.31 1.73 1.45
N SER A 52 10.30 2.96 0.91
CA SER A 52 11.00 4.09 1.50
C SER A 52 10.39 4.61 2.81
N GLU A 53 9.05 4.64 2.94
CA GLU A 53 8.37 5.19 4.13
C GLU A 53 8.43 4.22 5.32
N PHE A 54 8.38 2.91 5.04
CA PHE A 54 8.28 1.87 6.07
C PHE A 54 9.56 1.03 6.25
N ASP A 55 10.64 1.34 5.52
CA ASP A 55 11.93 0.60 5.54
C ASP A 55 11.75 -0.88 5.17
N ILE A 56 10.89 -1.14 4.18
CA ILE A 56 10.53 -2.47 3.68
C ILE A 56 11.32 -2.76 2.40
N PHE A 57 11.81 -4.00 2.22
CA PHE A 57 12.62 -4.41 1.06
C PHE A 57 12.21 -5.79 0.51
N ALA A 58 10.93 -6.00 0.18
CA ALA A 58 10.45 -7.36 -0.13
C ALA A 58 9.23 -7.47 -1.05
N VAL A 59 8.87 -6.43 -1.82
CA VAL A 59 7.72 -6.56 -2.75
C VAL A 59 8.18 -7.16 -4.07
N ASP A 60 8.33 -8.49 -4.12
CA ASP A 60 8.59 -9.21 -5.37
C ASP A 60 7.36 -9.19 -6.31
N GLU A 61 7.58 -9.37 -7.62
CA GLU A 61 6.52 -9.34 -8.65
C GLU A 61 5.35 -10.31 -8.35
N GLU A 62 5.65 -11.47 -7.78
CA GLU A 62 4.63 -12.46 -7.37
C GLU A 62 3.79 -11.96 -6.20
N GLN A 63 4.39 -11.24 -5.23
CA GLN A 63 3.66 -10.65 -4.13
C GLN A 63 2.81 -9.47 -4.62
N ALA A 64 3.40 -8.60 -5.43
CA ALA A 64 2.73 -7.49 -6.11
C ALA A 64 1.46 -7.95 -6.87
N ALA A 65 1.54 -9.08 -7.58
CA ALA A 65 0.41 -9.63 -8.31
C ALA A 65 -0.78 -10.06 -7.42
N ASN A 66 -0.54 -10.31 -6.13
CA ASN A 66 -1.57 -10.66 -5.15
C ASN A 66 -2.16 -9.45 -4.42
N LEU A 67 -1.59 -8.24 -4.60
CA LEU A 67 -2.08 -7.02 -3.94
C LEU A 67 -3.22 -6.41 -4.77
N VAL A 68 -4.45 -6.78 -4.43
CA VAL A 68 -5.65 -6.35 -5.16
C VAL A 68 -6.31 -5.15 -4.46
N THR A 69 -6.31 -5.15 -3.13
CA THR A 69 -6.98 -4.17 -2.29
C THR A 69 -6.01 -3.38 -1.42
N VAL A 70 -6.47 -2.24 -0.93
CA VAL A 70 -5.76 -1.45 0.09
C VAL A 70 -5.47 -2.30 1.33
N GLY A 71 -6.41 -3.17 1.72
CA GLY A 71 -6.24 -4.09 2.86
C GLY A 71 -5.11 -5.10 2.69
N ASP A 72 -4.83 -5.51 1.45
CA ASP A 72 -3.72 -6.42 1.16
C ASP A 72 -2.38 -5.72 1.42
N ILE A 73 -2.25 -4.45 1.00
CA ILE A 73 -1.06 -3.63 1.25
C ILE A 73 -0.90 -3.37 2.76
N GLU A 74 -1.98 -3.05 3.47
CA GLU A 74 -1.96 -2.89 4.92
C GLU A 74 -1.42 -4.14 5.63
N THR A 75 -1.92 -5.31 5.24
CA THR A 75 -1.52 -6.59 5.81
C THR A 75 -0.05 -6.88 5.51
N LEU A 76 0.40 -6.61 4.29
CA LEU A 76 1.79 -6.74 3.88
C LEU A 76 2.72 -5.88 4.74
N VAL A 77 2.40 -4.59 4.88
CA VAL A 77 3.21 -3.63 5.64
C VAL A 77 3.30 -4.03 7.10
N VAL A 78 2.17 -4.42 7.72
CA VAL A 78 2.14 -4.88 9.11
C VAL A 78 2.98 -6.15 9.28
N THR A 79 2.83 -7.13 8.39
CA THR A 79 3.56 -8.40 8.45
C THR A 79 5.07 -8.19 8.34
N LEU A 80 5.52 -7.31 7.45
CA LEU A 80 6.94 -7.03 7.25
C LEU A 80 7.52 -6.15 8.36
N SER A 81 6.71 -5.25 8.94
CA SER A 81 7.12 -4.43 10.09
C SER A 81 7.30 -5.26 11.38
N ASP A 82 6.49 -6.31 11.58
CA ASP A 82 6.62 -7.24 12.72
C ASP A 82 7.73 -8.28 12.52
N ALA A 83 8.21 -8.47 11.28
CA ALA A 83 9.28 -9.42 10.97
C ALA A 83 10.70 -8.88 11.21
N GLY A 84 10.83 -7.58 11.54
CA GLY A 84 12.09 -6.86 11.77
C GLY A 84 12.51 -6.75 13.24
#